data_AF-A0A5C7M2U7-F1
#
_entry.id   AF-A0A5C7M2U7-F1
#
_cell.length_a   1.000
_cell.length_b   1.000
_cell.length_c   1.000
_cell.angle_alpha   90.00
_cell.angle_beta   90.00
_cell.angle_gamma   90.00
#
_symmetry.space_group_name_H-M   'P 1'
#
loop_
_entity.id
_entity.type
_entity.pdbx_description
1 polymer ?
#
loop_
_entity_poly.entity_id
_entity_poly.type
_entity_poly.pdbx_seq_one_letter_code
_entity_poly.pdbx_strand_id
1 'polypeptide(L)'
;MSEMPITEPSPAVLEMLEHRHEWKLMWVEPWQACGPEGNDLNAHVELRATIHDCINMSRMVRKAHGHPTAGDDAGMLLDFMAVHWAELVK
;
A
#
# COMPACT_ATOMS: atom_id res chain seq x y z
N MET A 1 0.60 27.55 13.93
CA MET A 1 0.55 26.21 13.31
C MET A 1 0.88 26.42 11.84
N SER A 2 2.04 25.94 11.39
CA SER A 2 2.44 26.09 9.98
C SER A 2 1.59 25.14 9.16
N GLU A 3 0.70 25.66 8.32
CA GLU A 3 0.04 24.88 7.29
C GLU A 3 1.15 24.32 6.38
N MET A 4 1.40 23.02 6.47
CA MET A 4 2.24 22.36 5.47
C MET A 4 1.49 22.45 4.14
N PRO A 5 2.16 22.86 3.05
CA PRO A 5 1.49 22.95 1.75
C PRO A 5 0.95 21.56 1.40
N ILE A 6 -0.33 21.50 1.02
CA ILE A 6 -0.92 20.31 0.41
C ILE A 6 -0.19 20.15 -0.92
N THR A 7 0.85 19.31 -0.94
CA THR A 7 1.55 18.97 -2.17
C THR A 7 0.55 18.24 -3.06
N GLU A 8 0.15 18.86 -4.16
CA GLU A 8 -0.74 18.21 -5.12
C GLU A 8 -0.14 16.87 -5.57
N PRO A 9 -0.96 15.82 -5.74
CA PRO A 9 -0.48 14.52 -6.19
C PRO A 9 0.19 14.65 -7.56
N SER A 10 1.30 13.94 -7.74
CA SER A 10 2.03 13.97 -9.01
C SER A 10 1.18 13.37 -10.15
N PRO A 11 1.45 13.73 -11.42
CA PRO A 11 0.73 13.16 -12.57
C PRO A 11 0.74 11.63 -12.60
N ALA A 12 1.84 11.01 -12.16
CA ALA A 12 1.95 9.55 -12.06
C ALA A 12 0.97 8.95 -11.05
N VAL A 13 0.77 9.61 -9.89
CA VAL A 13 -0.20 9.16 -8.88
C VAL A 13 -1.62 9.31 -9.39
N LEU A 14 -1.91 10.39 -10.12
CA LEU A 14 -3.22 10.60 -10.74
C LEU A 14 -3.55 9.51 -11.77
N GLU A 15 -2.60 9.17 -12.65
CA GLU A 15 -2.75 8.07 -13.61
C GLU A 15 -3.01 6.72 -12.91
N MET A 16 -2.28 6.45 -11.82
CA MET A 16 -2.49 5.27 -10.98
C MET A 16 -3.90 5.22 -10.38
N LEU A 17 -4.46 6.36 -9.95
CA LEU A 17 -5.81 6.44 -9.41
C LEU A 17 -6.89 6.25 -10.48
N GLU A 18 -6.64 6.71 -11.70
CA GLU A 18 -7.54 6.48 -12.86
C GLU A 18 -7.64 4.98 -13.17
N HIS A 19 -6.52 4.25 -13.09
CA HIS A 19 -6.45 2.80 -13.33
C HIS A 19 -6.59 1.94 -12.08
N ARG A 20 -7.15 2.48 -10.99
CA ARG A 20 -7.07 1.85 -9.65
C ARG A 20 -7.65 0.43 -9.53
N HIS A 21 -8.55 0.06 -10.44
CA HIS A 21 -9.21 -1.24 -10.46
C HIS A 21 -8.53 -2.26 -11.38
N GLU A 22 -7.55 -1.82 -12.18
CA GLU A 22 -6.86 -2.62 -13.18
C GLU A 22 -5.42 -2.86 -12.78
N TRP A 23 -4.71 -1.78 -12.44
CA TRP A 23 -3.30 -1.80 -12.11
C TRP A 23 -3.07 -2.33 -10.70
N LYS A 24 -1.92 -2.99 -10.52
CA LYS A 24 -1.57 -3.66 -9.28
C LYS A 24 -0.30 -3.09 -8.70
N LEU A 25 -0.23 -3.08 -7.37
CA LEU A 25 1.01 -2.94 -6.65
C LEU A 25 1.53 -4.32 -6.27
N MET A 26 2.84 -4.48 -6.29
CA MET A 26 3.55 -5.64 -5.80
C MET A 26 4.48 -5.21 -4.67
N TRP A 27 4.53 -6.03 -3.62
CA TRP A 27 5.47 -5.85 -2.52
C TRP A 27 5.88 -7.22 -1.96
N VAL A 28 6.91 -7.22 -1.14
CA VAL A 28 7.48 -8.44 -0.56
C VAL A 28 7.36 -8.37 0.95
N GLU A 29 6.82 -9.44 1.56
CA GLU A 29 6.77 -9.58 3.01
C GLU A 29 7.55 -10.81 3.48
N PRO A 30 8.26 -10.71 4.62
CA PRO A 30 8.89 -11.88 5.22
C PRO A 30 7.80 -12.82 5.75
N TRP A 31 7.90 -14.10 5.40
CA TRP A 31 7.02 -15.14 5.87
C TRP A 31 7.81 -16.16 6.69
N GLN A 32 7.43 -16.31 7.95
CA GLN A 32 7.95 -17.38 8.80
C GLN A 32 7.18 -18.66 8.52
N ALA A 33 7.86 -19.64 7.93
CA ALA A 33 7.33 -20.97 7.70
C ALA A 33 8.03 -21.99 8.59
N CYS A 34 7.34 -23.09 8.89
CA CYS A 34 7.90 -24.23 9.57
C CYS A 34 8.08 -25.36 8.56
N GLY A 35 9.31 -25.86 8.41
CA GLY A 35 9.59 -27.00 7.56
C GLY A 35 9.01 -28.30 8.12
N PRO A 36 9.00 -29.38 7.31
CA PRO A 36 8.42 -30.67 7.72
C PRO A 36 9.05 -31.28 8.98
N GLU A 37 10.30 -30.90 9.30
CA GLU A 37 11.06 -31.38 10.46
C GLU A 37 11.07 -30.39 11.64
N GLY A 38 10.24 -29.34 11.60
CA GLY A 38 10.19 -28.34 12.66
C GLY A 38 11.28 -27.27 12.58
N ASN A 39 12.03 -27.21 11.47
CA ASN A 39 13.06 -26.21 11.24
C ASN A 39 12.47 -24.88 10.75
N ASP A 40 13.01 -23.76 11.24
CA ASP A 40 12.61 -22.44 10.77
C ASP A 40 13.01 -22.25 9.30
N LEU A 41 12.02 -21.91 8.48
CA LEU A 41 12.21 -21.50 7.10
C LEU A 41 11.87 -20.02 7.00
N ASN A 42 12.87 -19.21 6.64
CA ASN A 42 12.68 -17.82 6.31
C ASN A 42 12.39 -17.72 4.81
N ALA A 43 11.13 -17.48 4.46
CA ALA A 43 10.70 -17.22 3.09
C ALA A 43 10.36 -15.74 2.91
N HIS A 44 10.36 -15.29 1.67
CA HIS A 44 9.81 -14.00 1.28
C HIS A 44 8.68 -14.28 0.29
N VAL A 45 7.51 -13.71 0.53
CA VAL A 45 6.34 -13.88 -0.35
C VAL A 45 6.10 -12.60 -1.14
N GLU A 46 5.91 -12.76 -2.45
CA GLU A 46 5.43 -11.67 -3.29
C GLU A 46 3.91 -11.58 -3.17
N LEU A 47 3.44 -10.40 -2.78
CA LEU A 47 2.02 -10.08 -2.69
C LEU A 47 1.67 -9.11 -3.82
N ARG A 48 0.46 -9.26 -4.38
CA ARG A 48 -0.06 -8.37 -5.42
C ARG A 48 -1.53 -8.08 -5.18
N ALA A 49 -1.90 -6.81 -5.23
CA ALA A 49 -3.28 -6.37 -5.08
C ALA A 49 -3.57 -5.18 -5.98
N THR A 50 -4.85 -4.91 -6.27
CA THR A 50 -5.20 -3.71 -7.03
C THR A 50 -4.86 -2.46 -6.23
N ILE A 51 -4.60 -1.34 -6.92
CA ILE A 51 -4.39 -0.04 -6.26
C ILE A 51 -5.58 0.29 -5.35
N HIS A 52 -6.81 -0.02 -5.77
CA HIS A 52 -8.00 0.19 -4.96
C HIS A 52 -7.97 -0.61 -3.65
N ASP A 53 -7.54 -1.88 -3.69
CA ASP A 53 -7.39 -2.70 -2.49
C ASP A 53 -6.30 -2.14 -1.57
N CYS A 54 -5.18 -1.67 -2.14
CA CYS A 54 -4.09 -1.05 -1.39
C CYS A 54 -4.54 0.21 -0.64
N ILE A 55 -5.30 1.08 -1.30
CA ILE A 55 -5.91 2.27 -0.67
C ILE A 55 -6.84 1.86 0.46
N ASN A 56 -7.67 0.82 0.27
CA ASN A 56 -8.57 0.35 1.30
C ASN A 56 -7.84 -0.26 2.50
N MET A 57 -6.70 -0.93 2.30
CA MET A 57 -5.84 -1.40 3.39
C MET A 57 -5.29 -0.24 4.22
N SER A 58 -4.73 0.80 3.58
CA SER A 58 -4.31 2.03 4.27
C SER A 58 -5.46 2.69 5.03
N ARG A 59 -6.65 2.73 4.42
CA ARG A 59 -7.86 3.29 5.02
C ARG A 59 -8.27 2.53 6.28
N MET A 60 -8.20 1.19 6.26
CA MET A 60 -8.47 0.34 7.42
C MET A 60 -7.51 0.63 8.57
N VAL A 61 -6.21 0.74 8.28
CA VAL A 61 -5.18 1.07 9.28
C VAL A 61 -5.43 2.46 9.88
N ARG A 62 -5.62 3.49 9.05
CA ARG A 62 -5.93 4.85 9.54
C ARG A 62 -7.21 4.90 10.38
N LYS A 63 -8.26 4.18 9.98
CA LYS A 63 -9.50 4.05 10.77
C LYS A 63 -9.23 3.45 12.14
N ALA A 64 -8.42 2.39 12.22
CA ALA A 64 -8.05 1.75 13.49
C ALA A 64 -7.29 2.70 14.42
N HIS A 65 -6.52 3.65 13.85
CA HIS A 65 -5.81 4.70 14.59
C HIS A 65 -6.65 5.97 14.85
N GLY A 66 -7.93 6.00 14.47
CA GLY A 66 -8.82 7.14 14.70
C GLY A 66 -8.60 8.33 13.76
N HIS A 67 -7.90 8.12 12.63
CA HIS A 67 -7.68 9.17 11.64
C HIS A 67 -8.84 9.28 10.63
N PRO A 68 -9.10 10.48 10.06
CA PRO A 68 -10.04 10.65 8.97
C PRO A 68 -9.70 9.78 7.74
N THR A 69 -10.73 9.22 7.11
CA THR A 69 -10.57 8.24 6.01
C THR A 69 -11.14 8.71 4.66
N ALA A 70 -11.79 9.86 4.62
CA ALA A 70 -12.50 10.35 3.43
C ALA A 70 -11.63 11.33 2.63
N GLY A 71 -11.65 11.19 1.30
CA GLY A 71 -11.18 12.22 0.37
C GLY A 71 -9.67 12.30 0.10
N ASP A 72 -8.87 11.40 0.68
CA ASP A 72 -7.39 11.43 0.57
C ASP A 72 -6.83 10.14 -0.07
N ASP A 73 -7.43 9.67 -1.16
CA ASP A 73 -7.01 8.41 -1.79
C ASP A 73 -5.57 8.46 -2.33
N ALA A 74 -5.11 9.63 -2.78
CA ALA A 74 -3.72 9.84 -3.19
C ALA A 74 -2.75 9.70 -2.02
N GLY A 75 -3.04 10.29 -0.87
CA GLY A 75 -2.24 10.12 0.35
C GLY A 75 -2.24 8.68 0.83
N MET A 76 -3.40 8.00 0.84
CA MET A 76 -3.49 6.58 1.22
C MET A 76 -2.64 5.66 0.33
N LEU A 77 -2.61 5.94 -0.98
CA LEU A 77 -1.81 5.21 -1.95
C LEU A 77 -0.32 5.43 -1.72
N LEU A 78 0.09 6.70 -1.57
CA LEU A 78 1.49 7.06 -1.31
C LEU A 78 1.99 6.47 0.02
N ASP A 79 1.18 6.54 1.07
CA ASP A 79 1.48 5.92 2.36
C ASP A 79 1.67 4.41 2.21
N PHE A 80 0.78 3.73 1.46
CA PHE A 80 0.90 2.30 1.22
C PHE A 80 2.22 1.95 0.53
N MET A 81 2.53 2.65 -0.57
CA MET A 81 3.75 2.43 -1.34
C MET A 81 5.00 2.68 -0.49
N ALA A 82 4.99 3.71 0.35
CA ALA A 82 6.12 4.04 1.22
C ALA A 82 6.33 3.01 2.34
N VAL A 83 5.27 2.55 2.99
CA VAL A 83 5.35 1.59 4.11
C VAL A 83 5.76 0.21 3.62
N HIS A 84 5.23 -0.23 2.49
CA HIS A 84 5.44 -1.59 1.98
C HIS A 84 6.56 -1.67 0.93
N TRP A 85 7.23 -0.56 0.60
CA TRP A 85 8.13 -0.46 -0.56
C TRP A 85 7.49 -1.03 -1.83
N ALA A 86 6.20 -0.72 -2.03
CA ALA A 86 5.42 -1.34 -3.09
C ALA A 86 5.71 -0.69 -4.46
N GLU A 87 5.80 -1.53 -5.49
CA GLU A 87 6.11 -1.13 -6.85
C GLU A 87 4.93 -1.38 -7.78
N LEU A 88 4.75 -0.52 -8.78
CA LEU A 88 3.70 -0.66 -9.78
C LEU A 88 4.03 -1.82 -10.74
N VAL A 89 3.09 -2.74 -10.91
CA VAL A 89 3.17 -3.82 -11.90
C VAL A 89 1.98 -3.68 -12.85
N LYS A 90 2.30 -3.40 -14.12
CA LYS A 90 1.34 -3.25 -15.22
C LYS A 90 1.03 -4.58 -15.87
#